data_AF-A0A4S5EQ47-F1
#
_entry.id   AF-A0A4S5EQ47-F1
#
_cell.length_a   1.000
_cell.length_b   1.000
_cell.length_c   1.000
_cell.angle_alpha   90.00
_cell.angle_beta   90.00
_cell.angle_gamma   90.00
#
_symmetry.space_group_name_H-M   'P 1'
#
loop_
_entity.id
_entity.type
_entity.pdbx_description
1 polymer ?
#
loop_
_entity_poly.entity_id
_entity_poly.type
_entity_poly.pdbx_seq_one_letter_code
_entity_poly.pdbx_strand_id
1 'polypeptide(L)'
;MSTTAGKARNGREPSLGELVALATRDVSLLVRQEINLAKAELARQAVSAALGVAFLAVAAGLGLCALIAVTIFLGELITWAGVERFWSYLLTAAAYLVVAGLLALFAIRRFRRLSPPERTIQTVRDDISWLRNPTAAPASSAAPASSAGTASPAGTASGASTAVPIGVGGTAPSGPGGAVLTPQHTQP
;
A
#
# COMPACT_ATOMS: atom_id res chain seq x y z
N MET A 1 -2.86 44.69 20.41
CA MET A 1 -3.43 43.45 19.83
C MET A 1 -4.02 43.80 18.48
N SER A 2 -3.28 43.60 17.40
CA SER A 2 -3.56 44.15 16.06
C SER A 2 -4.50 43.24 15.27
N THR A 3 -5.76 43.66 15.17
CA THR A 3 -6.74 43.17 14.19
C THR A 3 -6.34 43.66 12.80
N THR A 4 -5.88 42.77 11.92
CA THR A 4 -5.72 43.09 10.50
C THR A 4 -7.07 42.99 9.81
N ALA A 5 -7.69 44.15 9.64
CA ALA A 5 -8.92 44.37 8.91
C ALA A 5 -8.79 43.91 7.45
N GLY A 6 -9.81 43.20 6.97
CA GLY A 6 -9.98 42.84 5.57
C GLY A 6 -9.95 44.08 4.69
N LYS A 7 -9.14 44.02 3.63
CA LYS A 7 -9.11 45.00 2.55
C LYS A 7 -10.49 45.08 1.92
N ALA A 8 -11.27 46.09 2.28
CA ALA A 8 -12.52 46.44 1.63
C ALA A 8 -12.23 46.67 0.14
N ARG A 9 -12.60 45.71 -0.71
CA ARG A 9 -12.67 45.92 -2.15
C ARG A 9 -13.84 46.88 -2.36
N ASN A 10 -13.50 48.10 -2.77
CA ASN A 10 -14.35 49.16 -3.32
C ASN A 10 -15.78 48.70 -3.64
N GLY A 11 -16.81 49.36 -3.06
CA GLY A 11 -18.22 48.95 -3.02
C GLY A 11 -18.94 48.75 -4.37
N ARG A 12 -18.47 47.79 -5.16
CA ARG A 12 -19.01 47.36 -6.44
C ARG A 12 -19.18 45.84 -6.36
N GLU A 13 -20.36 45.34 -6.70
CA GLU A 13 -20.62 43.90 -6.72
C GLU A 13 -19.58 43.20 -7.60
N PRO A 14 -19.02 42.05 -7.15
CA PRO A 14 -18.08 41.29 -7.96
C PRO A 14 -18.72 40.99 -9.31
N SER A 15 -18.04 41.39 -10.39
CA SER A 15 -18.55 41.07 -11.72
C SER A 15 -18.62 39.54 -11.91
N LEU A 16 -19.52 39.08 -12.77
CA LEU A 16 -19.62 37.66 -13.16
C LEU A 16 -18.25 37.06 -13.55
N GLY A 17 -17.41 37.85 -14.23
CA GLY A 17 -16.04 37.46 -14.58
C GLY A 17 -15.14 37.28 -13.36
N GLU A 18 -15.32 38.08 -12.31
CA GLU A 18 -14.57 37.97 -11.06
C GLU A 18 -14.99 36.74 -10.24
N LEU A 19 -16.28 36.38 -10.25
CA LEU A 19 -16.80 35.17 -9.60
C LEU A 19 -16.32 33.89 -10.30
N VAL A 20 -16.33 33.87 -11.64
CA VAL A 20 -15.81 32.75 -12.43
C VAL A 20 -14.30 32.60 -12.26
N ALA A 21 -13.56 33.72 -12.23
CA ALA A 21 -12.12 33.71 -11.97
C ALA A 21 -11.79 33.17 -10.56
N LEU A 22 -12.59 33.51 -9.54
CA LEU A 22 -12.46 32.97 -8.18
C LEU A 22 -12.75 31.46 -8.15
N ALA A 23 -13.88 31.02 -8.71
CA ALA A 23 -14.24 29.60 -8.73
C ALA A 23 -13.21 28.73 -9.46
N THR A 24 -12.70 29.21 -10.61
CA THR A 24 -11.66 28.51 -11.38
C THR A 24 -10.35 28.39 -10.59
N ARG A 25 -10.00 29.44 -9.83
CA ARG A 25 -8.83 29.45 -8.95
C ARG A 25 -8.97 28.44 -7.80
N ASP A 26 -10.15 28.33 -7.21
CA ASP A 26 -10.41 27.40 -6.11
C ASP A 26 -10.38 25.94 -6.57
N VAL A 27 -11.00 25.63 -7.72
CA VAL A 27 -10.90 24.31 -8.35
C VAL A 27 -9.44 23.98 -8.68
N SER A 28 -8.69 24.95 -9.19
CA SER A 28 -7.25 24.77 -9.47
C SER A 28 -6.44 24.50 -8.19
N LEU A 29 -6.85 25.04 -7.04
CA LEU A 29 -6.22 24.76 -5.75
C LEU A 29 -6.54 23.34 -5.25
N LEU A 30 -7.80 22.90 -5.35
CA LEU A 30 -8.21 21.55 -4.95
C LEU A 30 -7.46 20.48 -5.75
N VAL A 31 -7.40 20.63 -7.08
CA VAL A 31 -6.68 19.68 -7.94
C VAL A 31 -5.20 19.60 -7.57
N ARG A 32 -4.55 20.74 -7.31
CA ARG A 32 -3.14 20.76 -6.88
C ARG A 32 -2.97 20.11 -5.51
N GLN A 33 -3.92 20.28 -4.59
CA GLN A 33 -3.89 19.64 -3.27
C GLN A 33 -4.05 18.12 -3.38
N GLU A 34 -4.97 17.64 -4.20
CA GLU A 34 -5.18 16.21 -4.44
C GLU A 34 -3.93 15.56 -5.05
N ILE A 35 -3.31 16.23 -6.03
CA ILE A 35 -2.04 15.78 -6.62
C ILE A 35 -0.92 15.77 -5.57
N ASN A 36 -0.84 16.81 -4.73
CA ASN A 36 0.18 16.88 -3.68
C ASN A 36 -0.01 15.77 -2.64
N LEU A 37 -1.26 15.43 -2.30
CA LEU A 37 -1.58 14.35 -1.38
C LEU A 37 -1.28 12.99 -2.00
N ALA A 38 -1.73 12.75 -3.23
CA ALA A 38 -1.42 11.53 -3.98
C ALA A 38 0.10 11.35 -4.16
N LYS A 39 0.83 12.44 -4.43
CA LYS A 39 2.29 12.43 -4.51
C LYS A 39 2.93 12.11 -3.16
N ALA A 40 2.40 12.65 -2.06
CA ALA A 40 2.89 12.34 -0.71
C ALA A 40 2.64 10.88 -0.32
N GLU A 41 1.46 10.35 -0.66
CA GLU A 41 1.11 8.95 -0.43
C GLU A 41 1.98 8.01 -1.27
N LEU A 42 2.15 8.31 -2.56
CA LEU A 42 3.04 7.57 -3.44
C LEU A 42 4.50 7.62 -2.95
N ALA A 43 4.97 8.76 -2.44
CA ALA A 43 6.31 8.88 -1.87
C ALA A 43 6.47 7.98 -0.64
N ARG A 44 5.47 7.92 0.25
CA ARG A 44 5.48 7.00 1.41
C ARG A 44 5.50 5.54 0.99
N GLN A 45 4.68 5.17 0.00
CA GLN A 45 4.65 3.82 -0.57
C GLN A 45 5.96 3.46 -1.28
N ALA A 46 6.59 4.41 -1.96
CA ALA A 46 7.88 4.21 -2.62
C ALA A 46 8.99 3.94 -1.59
N VAL A 47 9.01 4.66 -0.47
CA VAL A 47 10.00 4.44 0.60
C VAL A 47 9.83 3.06 1.24
N SER A 48 8.60 2.65 1.56
CA SER A 48 8.36 1.33 2.15
C SER A 48 8.69 0.20 1.17
N ALA A 49 8.33 0.35 -0.11
CA ALA A 49 8.71 -0.59 -1.15
C ALA A 49 10.24 -0.66 -1.33
N ALA A 50 10.93 0.49 -1.34
CA ALA A 50 12.38 0.57 -1.45
C ALA A 50 13.08 -0.14 -0.27
N LEU A 51 12.61 0.08 0.96
CA LEU A 51 13.09 -0.64 2.13
C LEU A 51 12.85 -2.15 2.00
N GLY A 52 11.66 -2.55 1.56
CA GLY A 52 11.33 -3.96 1.31
C GLY A 52 12.31 -4.61 0.32
N VAL A 53 12.58 -3.95 -0.82
CA VAL A 53 13.54 -4.42 -1.82
C VAL A 53 14.96 -4.46 -1.25
N ALA A 54 15.38 -3.47 -0.48
CA ALA A 54 16.70 -3.45 0.16
C ALA A 54 16.88 -4.64 1.13
N PHE A 55 15.90 -4.90 1.98
CA PHE A 55 15.93 -6.06 2.87
C PHE A 55 15.91 -7.38 2.09
N LEU A 56 15.14 -7.49 1.01
CA LEU A 56 15.17 -8.69 0.17
C LEU A 56 16.51 -8.88 -0.52
N ALA A 57 17.17 -7.82 -0.96
CA ALA A 57 18.51 -7.91 -1.55
C ALA A 57 19.53 -8.43 -0.52
N VAL A 58 19.51 -7.91 0.71
CA VAL A 58 20.38 -8.39 1.80
C VAL A 58 20.05 -9.84 2.17
N ALA A 59 18.76 -10.17 2.30
CA ALA A 59 18.31 -11.52 2.61
C ALA A 59 18.69 -12.52 1.51
N ALA A 60 18.60 -12.14 0.23
CA ALA A 60 19.04 -12.96 -0.89
C ALA A 60 20.55 -13.17 -0.87
N GLY A 61 21.34 -12.12 -0.60
CA GLY A 61 22.80 -12.23 -0.46
C GLY A 61 23.21 -13.14 0.70
N LEU A 62 22.64 -12.94 1.88
CA LEU A 62 22.88 -13.80 3.04
C LEU A 62 22.38 -15.23 2.82
N GLY A 63 21.24 -15.39 2.16
CA GLY A 63 20.69 -16.68 1.77
C GLY A 63 21.63 -17.45 0.83
N LEU A 64 22.26 -16.76 -0.13
CA LEU A 64 23.26 -17.35 -1.01
C LEU A 64 24.52 -17.79 -0.23
N CYS A 65 25.05 -16.92 0.65
CA CYS A 65 26.18 -17.27 1.51
C CYS A 65 25.85 -18.48 2.42
N ALA A 66 24.67 -18.49 3.03
CA ALA A 66 24.21 -19.59 3.86
C ALA A 66 24.02 -20.87 3.04
N LEU A 67 23.48 -20.79 1.83
CA LEU A 67 23.32 -21.95 0.95
C LEU A 67 24.68 -22.59 0.62
N ILE A 68 25.70 -21.80 0.33
CA ILE A 68 27.07 -22.30 0.11
C ILE A 68 27.60 -22.99 1.37
N ALA A 69 27.49 -22.35 2.53
CA ALA A 69 27.95 -22.91 3.80
C ALA A 69 27.22 -24.23 4.15
N VAL A 70 25.90 -24.27 4.00
CA VAL A 70 25.08 -25.48 4.23
C VAL A 70 25.44 -26.58 3.24
N THR A 71 25.75 -26.24 1.98
CA THR A 71 26.17 -27.23 0.97
C THR A 71 27.47 -27.91 1.38
N ILE A 72 28.47 -27.12 1.82
CA ILE A 72 29.74 -27.67 2.31
C ILE A 72 29.49 -28.50 3.57
N PHE A 73 28.74 -27.95 4.52
CA PHE A 73 28.41 -28.64 5.77
C PHE A 73 27.72 -29.99 5.54
N LEU A 74 26.71 -30.05 4.67
CA LEU A 74 25.96 -31.28 4.42
C LEU A 74 26.82 -32.33 3.69
N GLY A 75 27.66 -31.89 2.75
CA GLY A 75 28.63 -32.77 2.09
C GLY A 75 29.64 -33.34 3.09
N GLU A 76 30.19 -32.52 3.98
CA GLU A 76 31.10 -32.99 5.04
C GLU A 76 30.39 -33.87 6.08
N LEU A 77 29.14 -33.57 6.43
CA LEU A 77 28.34 -34.36 7.37
C LEU A 77 28.10 -35.79 6.83
N ILE A 78 27.78 -35.91 5.54
CA ILE A 78 27.59 -37.22 4.89
C ILE A 78 28.93 -37.95 4.74
N THR A 79 30.01 -37.21 4.45
CA THR A 79 31.36 -37.78 4.40
C THR A 79 31.78 -38.33 5.78
N TRP A 80 31.47 -37.60 6.85
CA TRP A 80 31.69 -38.04 8.23
C TRP A 80 30.87 -39.28 8.60
N ALA A 81 29.71 -39.49 7.95
CA ALA A 81 28.92 -40.71 8.08
C ALA A 81 29.51 -41.93 7.34
N GLY A 82 30.69 -41.80 6.70
CA GLY A 82 31.43 -42.90 6.08
C GLY A 82 31.24 -43.03 4.57
N VAL A 83 30.58 -42.08 3.92
CA VAL A 83 30.43 -42.04 2.46
C VAL A 83 31.65 -41.37 1.82
N GLU A 84 32.09 -41.86 0.66
CA GLU A 84 33.14 -41.21 -0.15
C GLU A 84 32.75 -39.74 -0.39
N ARG A 85 33.71 -38.82 -0.26
CA ARG A 85 33.50 -37.38 -0.38
C ARG A 85 32.83 -37.00 -1.70
N PHE A 86 33.21 -37.61 -2.83
CA PHE A 86 32.55 -37.34 -4.11
C PHE A 86 31.07 -37.73 -4.10
N TRP A 87 30.72 -38.88 -3.50
CA TRP A 87 29.33 -39.34 -3.40
C TRP A 87 28.51 -38.48 -2.44
N SER A 88 29.12 -37.97 -1.37
CA SER A 88 28.47 -37.09 -0.38
C SER A 88 27.96 -35.79 -1.00
N TYR A 89 28.77 -35.14 -1.84
CA TYR A 89 28.35 -33.93 -2.55
C TYR A 89 27.32 -34.20 -3.64
N LEU A 90 27.39 -35.37 -4.30
CA LEU A 90 26.36 -35.78 -5.25
C LEU A 90 25.01 -35.99 -4.55
N LEU A 91 25.01 -36.63 -3.37
CA LEU A 91 23.80 -36.87 -2.59
C LEU A 91 23.21 -35.56 -2.05
N THR A 92 24.05 -34.62 -1.62
CA THR A 92 23.65 -33.26 -1.23
C THR A 92 22.99 -32.53 -2.39
N ALA A 93 23.58 -32.58 -3.59
CA ALA A 93 23.01 -31.98 -4.79
C ALA A 93 21.66 -32.63 -5.17
N ALA A 94 21.57 -33.95 -5.09
CA ALA A 94 20.31 -34.67 -5.31
C ALA A 94 19.23 -34.26 -4.30
N ALA A 95 19.58 -34.09 -3.02
CA ALA A 95 18.66 -33.61 -2.00
C ALA A 95 18.12 -32.21 -2.33
N TYR A 96 18.96 -31.28 -2.77
CA TYR A 96 18.51 -29.96 -3.22
C TYR A 96 17.61 -30.02 -4.45
N LEU A 97 17.89 -30.89 -5.42
CA LEU A 97 17.02 -31.06 -6.59
C LEU A 97 15.63 -31.58 -6.20
N VAL A 98 15.55 -32.50 -5.24
CA VAL A 98 14.27 -32.98 -4.72
C VAL A 98 13.49 -31.84 -4.05
N VAL A 99 14.13 -31.07 -3.17
CA VAL A 99 13.49 -29.92 -2.50
C VAL A 99 13.05 -28.87 -3.53
N ALA A 100 13.93 -28.50 -4.47
CA ALA A 100 13.61 -27.53 -5.53
C ALA A 100 12.44 -28.02 -6.41
N GLY A 101 12.42 -29.30 -6.78
CA GLY A 101 11.33 -29.91 -7.54
C GLY A 101 9.98 -29.85 -6.80
N LEU A 102 9.97 -30.14 -5.49
CA LEU A 102 8.77 -30.02 -4.66
C LEU A 102 8.28 -28.57 -4.55
N LEU A 103 9.19 -27.62 -4.33
CA LEU A 103 8.86 -26.19 -4.26
C LEU A 103 8.32 -25.68 -5.60
N ALA A 104 8.94 -26.05 -6.72
CA ALA A 104 8.47 -25.70 -8.05
C ALA A 104 7.07 -26.27 -8.32
N LEU A 105 6.83 -27.53 -7.95
CA LEU A 105 5.53 -28.16 -8.09
C LEU A 105 4.45 -27.48 -7.24
N PHE A 106 4.79 -27.08 -6.01
CA PHE A 106 3.88 -26.32 -5.14
C PHE A 106 3.59 -24.94 -5.73
N ALA A 107 4.61 -24.22 -6.22
CA ALA A 107 4.46 -22.93 -6.88
C ALA A 107 3.53 -23.03 -8.10
N ILE A 108 3.78 -24.01 -8.99
CA ILE A 108 2.94 -24.25 -10.17
C ILE A 108 1.49 -24.55 -9.76
N ARG A 109 1.29 -25.39 -8.74
CA ARG A 109 -0.06 -25.69 -8.22
C ARG A 109 -0.75 -24.46 -7.64
N ARG A 110 0.00 -23.58 -6.97
CA ARG A 110 -0.53 -22.33 -6.41
C ARG A 110 -0.91 -21.35 -7.51
N PHE A 111 -0.06 -21.18 -8.52
CA PHE A 111 -0.34 -20.31 -9.67
C PHE A 111 -1.52 -20.82 -10.50
N ARG A 112 -1.65 -22.13 -10.70
CA ARG A 112 -2.80 -22.72 -11.41
C ARG A 112 -4.14 -22.55 -10.68
N ARG A 113 -4.12 -22.28 -9.37
CA ARG A 113 -5.33 -21.97 -8.58
C ARG A 113 -5.72 -20.50 -8.63
N LEU A 114 -4.84 -19.63 -9.12
CA LEU A 114 -5.17 -18.23 -9.38
C LEU A 114 -5.81 -18.18 -10.76
N SER A 115 -7.15 -18.22 -10.83
CA SER A 115 -7.86 -17.93 -12.08
C SER A 115 -7.40 -16.55 -12.59
N PRO A 116 -7.00 -16.41 -13.86
CA PRO A 116 -6.70 -15.11 -14.45
C PRO A 116 -7.96 -14.25 -14.32
N PRO A 117 -7.92 -12.98 -13.86
CA PRO A 117 -9.13 -12.19 -13.63
C PRO A 117 -9.93 -12.03 -14.93
N GLU A 118 -10.94 -12.88 -15.13
CA GLU A 118 -11.63 -13.02 -16.41
C GLU A 118 -12.36 -11.74 -16.79
N ARG A 119 -12.85 -10.99 -15.77
CA ARG A 119 -13.49 -9.69 -15.95
C ARG A 119 -12.53 -8.63 -16.48
N THR A 120 -11.33 -8.55 -15.92
CA THR A 120 -10.30 -7.59 -16.37
C THR A 120 -9.83 -7.90 -17.79
N ILE A 121 -9.68 -9.18 -18.12
CA ILE A 121 -9.29 -9.60 -19.48
C ILE A 121 -10.41 -9.31 -20.49
N GLN A 122 -11.68 -9.50 -20.11
CA GLN A 122 -12.82 -9.15 -20.96
C GLN A 122 -12.89 -7.64 -21.22
N THR A 123 -12.83 -6.80 -20.18
CA THR A 123 -12.86 -5.34 -20.34
C THR A 123 -11.75 -4.82 -21.23
N VAL A 124 -10.51 -5.31 -21.04
CA VAL A 124 -9.37 -4.90 -21.91
C VAL A 124 -9.57 -5.36 -23.36
N ARG A 125 -10.16 -6.55 -23.57
CA ARG A 125 -10.49 -7.03 -24.93
C ARG A 125 -11.58 -6.19 -25.57
N ASP A 126 -12.60 -5.82 -24.82
CA ASP A 126 -13.70 -4.97 -25.27
C ASP A 126 -13.17 -3.57 -25.64
N ASP A 127 -12.31 -2.98 -24.80
CA ASP A 127 -11.66 -1.69 -25.07
C ASP A 127 -10.78 -1.75 -26.33
N ILE A 128 -9.98 -2.81 -26.51
CA ILE A 128 -9.16 -3.01 -27.71
C ILE A 128 -10.04 -3.24 -28.95
N SER A 129 -11.17 -3.93 -28.80
CA SER A 129 -12.13 -4.15 -29.88
C SER A 129 -12.80 -2.85 -30.32
N TRP A 130 -13.10 -1.97 -29.37
CA TRP A 130 -13.68 -0.65 -29.62
C TRP A 130 -12.66 0.27 -30.30
N LEU A 131 -11.39 0.22 -29.88
CA LEU A 131 -10.29 0.94 -30.51
C LEU A 131 -9.95 0.45 -31.93
N ARG A 132 -10.17 -0.84 -32.22
CA ARG A 132 -9.99 -1.40 -33.57
C ARG A 132 -11.10 -0.97 -34.53
N ASN A 133 -12.32 -0.77 -34.03
CA ASN A 133 -13.47 -0.35 -34.83
C ASN A 133 -14.15 0.91 -34.23
N PRO A 134 -13.48 2.08 -34.23
CA PRO A 134 -14.00 3.32 -33.63
C PRO A 134 -15.25 3.91 -34.32
N THR A 135 -15.79 3.25 -35.35
CA THR A 135 -16.98 3.70 -36.10
C THR A 135 -18.30 3.16 -35.52
N ALA A 136 -18.29 2.38 -34.44
CA ALA A 136 -19.51 2.10 -33.68
C ALA A 136 -19.89 3.32 -32.82
N ALA A 137 -20.51 4.32 -33.47
CA ALA A 137 -21.12 5.44 -32.78
C ALA A 137 -22.16 4.94 -31.76
N PRO A 138 -22.24 5.48 -30.53
CA PRO A 138 -23.48 5.40 -29.79
C PRO A 138 -24.53 6.14 -30.61
N ALA A 139 -25.64 5.45 -30.92
CA ALA A 139 -26.85 6.12 -31.34
C ALA A 139 -27.20 7.17 -30.29
N SER A 140 -26.91 8.44 -30.58
CA SER A 140 -27.47 9.56 -29.85
C SER A 140 -28.93 9.72 -30.28
N SER A 141 -29.82 9.02 -29.59
CA SER A 141 -31.21 9.41 -29.29
C SER A 141 -31.72 8.38 -28.27
N ALA A 142 -32.30 8.70 -27.12
CA ALA A 142 -33.26 9.75 -26.88
C ALA A 142 -33.12 10.29 -25.45
N ALA A 143 -33.09 11.62 -25.34
CA ALA A 143 -33.73 12.30 -24.22
C ALA A 143 -35.24 12.02 -24.24
N PRO A 144 -35.88 11.92 -23.08
CA PRO A 144 -37.17 12.55 -22.89
C PRO A 144 -37.01 13.68 -21.88
N ALA A 145 -37.34 14.88 -22.33
CA ALA A 145 -37.58 16.00 -21.45
C ALA A 145 -38.89 15.79 -20.67
N SER A 146 -38.84 16.12 -19.38
CA SER A 146 -39.87 16.81 -18.59
C SER A 146 -41.22 16.14 -18.30
N SER A 147 -41.52 16.04 -17.00
CA SER A 147 -42.77 16.46 -16.31
C SER A 147 -43.41 15.38 -15.42
N ALA A 148 -43.28 15.56 -14.11
CA ALA A 148 -44.32 15.33 -13.12
C ALA A 148 -43.74 15.56 -11.72
N GLY A 149 -43.87 16.79 -11.23
CA GLY A 149 -43.84 17.02 -9.80
C GLY A 149 -45.07 16.39 -9.15
N THR A 150 -44.87 15.69 -8.04
CA THR A 150 -45.85 15.59 -6.96
C THR A 150 -45.09 15.56 -5.63
N ALA A 151 -45.11 16.70 -4.96
CA ALA A 151 -44.79 16.82 -3.56
C ALA A 151 -45.98 16.35 -2.72
N SER A 152 -45.74 15.60 -1.65
CA SER A 152 -46.52 15.66 -0.40
C SER A 152 -45.88 14.83 0.73
N PRO A 153 -46.17 15.14 2.01
CA PRO A 153 -45.14 15.24 3.05
C PRO A 153 -45.35 14.31 4.27
N ALA A 154 -44.42 14.43 5.24
CA ALA A 154 -44.54 14.14 6.68
C ALA A 154 -44.68 12.67 7.08
N GLY A 155 -43.69 12.06 7.73
CA GLY A 155 -43.41 12.14 9.19
C GLY A 155 -43.40 10.67 9.68
N THR A 156 -42.51 10.16 10.52
CA THR A 156 -42.17 10.60 11.88
C THR A 156 -40.92 9.87 12.40
N ALA A 157 -40.27 10.55 13.34
CA ALA A 157 -39.13 10.22 14.19
C ALA A 157 -38.98 8.80 14.77
N SER A 158 -37.74 8.53 15.22
CA SER A 158 -37.31 7.76 16.41
C SER A 158 -36.14 6.84 16.03
N GLY A 159 -34.95 6.80 16.64
CA GLY A 159 -34.38 7.26 17.90
C GLY A 159 -33.11 6.42 18.14
N ALA A 160 -32.23 6.85 19.06
CA ALA A 160 -30.93 6.27 19.46
C ALA A 160 -29.74 6.63 18.52
N SER A 161 -28.82 7.55 18.84
CA SER A 161 -28.20 7.95 20.12
C SER A 161 -27.63 6.77 20.92
N THR A 162 -26.37 6.44 20.68
CA THR A 162 -25.42 6.01 21.72
C THR A 162 -24.01 6.37 21.28
N ALA A 163 -23.39 7.18 22.12
CA ALA A 163 -22.05 7.72 22.00
C ALA A 163 -20.97 6.66 22.26
N VAL A 164 -19.85 6.76 21.55
CA VAL A 164 -18.61 6.05 21.86
C VAL A 164 -17.62 7.10 22.40
N PRO A 165 -17.15 6.98 23.67
CA PRO A 165 -16.20 7.95 24.20
C PRO A 165 -14.79 7.70 23.68
N ILE A 166 -14.18 8.80 23.21
CA ILE A 166 -12.76 8.95 22.90
C ILE A 166 -11.99 9.03 24.23
N GLY A 167 -11.16 8.03 24.51
CA GLY A 167 -10.21 8.05 25.61
C GLY A 167 -8.96 8.84 25.25
N VAL A 168 -8.93 10.12 25.64
CA VAL A 168 -7.68 10.92 25.73
C VAL A 168 -7.18 10.82 27.17
N GLY A 169 -6.07 10.11 27.36
CA GLY A 169 -5.36 10.04 28.63
C GLY A 169 -3.86 10.22 28.39
N GLY A 170 -3.43 11.47 28.30
CA GLY A 170 -2.02 11.81 28.38
C GLY A 170 -1.60 11.96 29.84
N THR A 171 -0.64 11.17 30.29
CA THR A 171 0.28 11.52 31.39
C THR A 171 1.58 10.73 31.23
N ALA A 172 2.66 11.42 30.88
CA ALA A 172 4.05 11.07 31.17
C ALA A 172 4.68 12.31 31.83
N PRO A 173 5.88 12.25 32.45
CA PRO A 173 6.58 11.14 33.10
C PRO A 173 6.96 11.49 34.56
N SER A 174 7.16 10.50 35.43
CA SER A 174 7.73 10.73 36.77
C SER A 174 8.73 9.63 37.16
N GLY A 175 9.98 10.02 37.35
CA GLY A 175 10.92 9.36 38.27
C GLY A 175 12.10 8.61 37.62
N PRO A 176 13.34 9.14 37.71
CA PRO A 176 14.53 8.32 37.58
C PRO A 176 14.72 7.53 38.87
N GLY A 177 14.39 6.23 38.83
CA GLY A 177 14.71 5.30 39.89
C GLY A 177 16.21 5.02 39.92
N GLY A 178 16.87 5.44 41.01
CA GLY A 178 18.28 5.21 41.26
C GLY A 178 18.60 3.73 41.35
N ALA A 179 19.41 3.25 40.40
CA ALA A 179 20.18 2.02 40.56
C ALA A 179 21.46 2.38 41.33
N VAL A 180 21.38 2.21 42.65
CA VAL A 180 22.54 2.09 43.53
C VAL A 180 23.26 0.80 43.14
N LEU A 181 24.38 0.92 42.41
CA LEU A 181 25.35 -0.15 42.27
C LEU A 181 26.55 0.19 43.15
N THR A 182 26.58 -0.49 44.28
CA THR A 182 27.63 -0.59 45.28
C THR A 182 28.99 -0.91 44.65
N PRO A 183 30.05 -0.12 44.88
CA PRO A 183 31.41 -0.54 44.57
C PRO A 183 31.91 -1.50 45.68
N GLN A 184 32.14 -2.76 45.31
CA GLN A 184 32.89 -3.72 46.13
C GLN A 184 34.37 -3.32 46.13
N HIS A 185 34.77 -2.66 47.22
CA HIS A 185 36.14 -2.30 47.53
C HIS A 185 36.80 -3.51 48.21
N THR A 186 37.52 -4.33 47.44
CA THR A 186 38.43 -5.36 47.97
C THR A 186 39.85 -4.82 47.97
N GLN A 187 40.39 -4.57 49.16
CA GLN A 187 41.82 -4.42 49.51
C GLN A 187 41.93 -4.72 51.01
N PRO A 188 43.12 -5.09 51.54
CA PRO A 188 44.39 -5.36 50.87
C PRO A 188 44.74 -6.85 50.73
#